data_AF-A0A950YIG8-F1
#
_entry.id   AF-A0A950YIG8-F1
#
_cell.length_a   1.000
_cell.length_b   1.000
_cell.length_c   1.000
_cell.angle_alpha   90.00
_cell.angle_beta   90.00
_cell.angle_gamma   90.00
#
_symmetry.space_group_name_H-M   'P 1'
#
loop_
_entity.id
_entity.type
_entity.pdbx_description
1 polymer ?
#
loop_
_entity_poly.entity_id
_entity_poly.type
_entity_poly.pdbx_seq_one_letter_code
_entity_poly.pdbx_strand_id
1 'polypeptide(L)' 'MNRRPKLTIVAPSATPEEAAAVVAALERFMRETAPPPVPPPPRRSPWQQAALHEGVARQPEHPVPWA' A
#
# COMPACT_ATOMS: atom_id res chain seq x y z
N MET A 1 7.21 -50.18 -3.19
CA MET A 1 5.78 -50.20 -3.58
C MET A 1 5.16 -48.89 -3.13
N ASN A 2 5.10 -47.88 -4.02
CA ASN A 2 4.67 -46.53 -3.66
C ASN A 2 3.16 -46.37 -3.85
N ARG A 3 2.37 -46.41 -2.77
CA ARG A 3 0.94 -46.08 -2.79
C ARG A 3 0.77 -44.58 -2.59
N ARG A 4 0.95 -43.78 -3.65
CA ARG A 4 0.54 -42.38 -3.61
C ARG A 4 -0.98 -42.30 -3.82
N PRO A 5 -1.76 -41.76 -2.87
CA PRO A 5 -3.19 -41.57 -3.08
C PRO A 5 -3.42 -40.57 -4.22
N LYS A 6 -4.23 -40.95 -5.20
CA LYS A 6 -4.73 -40.04 -6.25
C LYS A 6 -5.76 -39.12 -5.60
N LEU A 7 -5.41 -37.85 -5.43
CA LEU A 7 -6.35 -36.80 -5.00
C LEU A 7 -6.92 -36.13 -6.25
N THR A 8 -8.24 -36.17 -6.40
CA THR A 8 -8.98 -35.40 -7.42
C THR A 8 -9.57 -34.19 -6.73
N ILE A 9 -9.13 -32.98 -7.10
CA ILE A 9 -9.76 -31.75 -6.64
C ILE A 9 -11.04 -31.57 -7.45
N VAL A 10 -12.18 -31.89 -6.84
CA VAL A 10 -13.51 -31.61 -7.38
C VAL A 10 -13.97 -30.30 -6.76
N ALA A 11 -13.62 -29.18 -7.37
CA ALA A 11 -14.35 -27.95 -7.14
C ALA A 11 -15.45 -27.90 -8.21
N PRO A 12 -16.75 -28.05 -7.89
CA PRO A 12 -17.77 -27.63 -8.83
C PRO A 12 -17.54 -26.13 -9.10
N SER A 13 -17.54 -25.74 -10.38
CA SER A 13 -17.56 -24.31 -10.72
C SER A 13 -18.71 -23.66 -9.98
N ALA A 14 -18.44 -22.64 -9.17
CA ALA A 14 -19.47 -21.94 -8.42
C ALA A 14 -20.60 -21.53 -9.37
N THR A 15 -21.83 -21.69 -8.92
CA THR A 15 -22.97 -21.16 -9.67
C THR A 15 -22.86 -19.64 -9.78
N PRO A 16 -23.46 -19.01 -10.80
CA PRO A 16 -23.43 -17.56 -10.93
C PRO A 16 -23.95 -16.81 -9.69
N GLU A 17 -24.93 -17.40 -8.99
CA GLU A 17 -25.49 -16.87 -7.75
C GLU A 17 -24.48 -16.93 -6.60
N GLU A 18 -23.80 -18.06 -6.42
CA GLU A 18 -22.76 -18.19 -5.38
C GLU A 18 -21.59 -17.22 -5.64
N ALA A 19 -21.19 -17.05 -6.90
CA ALA A 19 -20.16 -16.08 -7.26
C ALA A 19 -20.60 -14.65 -6.91
N ALA A 20 -21.85 -14.28 -7.21
CA ALA A 20 -22.41 -12.98 -6.85
C ALA A 20 -22.48 -12.78 -5.32
N ALA A 21 -22.86 -13.82 -4.58
CA ALA A 21 -22.92 -13.78 -3.12
C ALA A 21 -21.54 -13.54 -2.49
N VAL A 22 -20.50 -14.21 -3.02
CA VAL A 22 -19.11 -14.01 -2.55
C VAL A 22 -18.62 -12.59 -2.85
N VAL A 23 -18.89 -12.05 -4.04
CA VAL A 23 -18.51 -10.68 -4.38
C VAL A 23 -19.23 -9.67 -3.50
N ALA A 24 -20.55 -9.82 -3.29
CA ALA A 24 -21.31 -8.95 -2.41
C ALA A 24 -20.81 -9.00 -0.96
N ALA A 25 -20.45 -10.19 -0.46
CA ALA A 25 -19.87 -10.35 0.86
C ALA A 25 -18.51 -9.66 0.98
N LEU A 26 -17.67 -9.75 -0.06
CA LEU A 26 -16.37 -9.09 -0.10
C LEU A 26 -16.51 -7.56 -0.14
N GLU A 27 -17.40 -7.02 -0.98
CA GLU A 27 -17.67 -5.59 -1.06
C GLU A 27 -18.18 -5.03 0.28
N ARG A 28 -19.07 -5.77 0.94
CA ARG A 28 -19.55 -5.44 2.27
C ARG A 28 -18.42 -5.45 3.29
N PHE A 29 -17.62 -6.51 3.31
CA PHE A 29 -16.47 -6.63 4.22
C PHE A 29 -15.50 -5.45 4.03
N MET A 30 -15.14 -5.13 2.79
CA MET A 30 -14.25 -3.99 2.50
C MET A 30 -14.84 -2.66 2.98
N ARG A 31 -16.15 -2.47 2.85
CA ARG A 31 -16.83 -1.26 3.30
C ARG A 31 -16.85 -1.15 4.83
N GLU A 32 -17.15 -2.25 5.51
CA GLU A 32 -17.26 -2.30 6.97
C GLU A 32 -15.90 -2.27 7.67
N THR A 33 -14.85 -2.75 7.01
CA THR A 33 -13.49 -2.84 7.58
C THR A 33 -12.52 -1.79 7.03
N ALA A 34 -13.01 -0.82 6.26
CA ALA A 34 -12.18 0.25 5.75
C ALA A 34 -11.51 1.01 6.92
N PRO A 35 -10.19 1.22 6.89
CA PRO A 35 -9.52 2.03 7.90
C PRO A 35 -10.06 3.47 7.85
N PRO A 36 -10.06 4.19 8.99
CA PRO A 36 -10.46 5.59 9.00
C PRO A 36 -9.59 6.40 8.03
N PRO A 37 -10.14 7.45 7.40
CA PRO A 37 -9.37 8.28 6.49
C PRO A 37 -8.16 8.87 7.21
N VAL A 38 -6.99 8.79 6.55
CA VAL A 38 -5.75 9.34 7.08
C VAL A 38 -5.91 10.86 7.20
N PRO A 39 -5.58 11.47 8.35
CA PRO A 39 -5.64 12.92 8.49
C PRO A 39 -4.70 13.58 7.48
N PRO A 40 -5.04 14.80 7.00
CA PRO A 40 -4.16 15.52 6.09
C PRO A 40 -2.77 15.72 6.73
N PRO A 41 -1.69 15.65 5.93
CA PRO A 41 -0.35 15.90 6.46
C PRO A 41 -0.28 17.31 7.05
N PRO A 42 0.53 17.52 8.10
CA PRO A 42 0.71 18.85 8.68
C PRO A 42 1.22 19.81 7.61
N ARG A 43 0.67 21.03 7.59
CA ARG A 43 1.17 22.10 6.74
C ARG A 43 2.63 22.37 7.11
N ARG A 44 3.51 22.44 6.11
CA ARG A 44 4.90 22.87 6.31
C ARG A 44 4.91 24.27 6.91
N SER A 45 5.77 24.49 7.90
CA SER A 45 5.94 25.84 8.44
C SER A 45 6.64 26.73 7.41
N PRO A 46 6.41 28.06 7.45
CA PRO A 46 7.12 28.99 6.57
C PRO A 46 8.66 28.84 6.68
N TRP A 47 9.17 28.58 7.88
CA TRP A 47 10.60 28.35 8.13
C TRP A 47 11.11 27.04 7.51
N GLN A 48 10.33 25.96 7.59
CA GLN A 48 10.68 24.70 6.93
C GLN A 48 10.71 24.86 5.41
N GLN A 49 9.77 25.64 4.87
CA GLN A 49 9.75 25.96 3.44
C GLN A 49 10.97 26.80 3.04
N ALA A 50 11.31 27.83 3.81
CA ALA A 50 12.51 28.65 3.60
C ALA A 50 13.79 27.80 3.60
N ALA A 51 13.95 26.92 4.59
CA ALA A 51 15.11 26.03 4.69
C ALA A 51 15.25 25.09 3.47
N LEU A 52 14.14 24.59 2.92
CA LEU A 52 14.16 23.77 1.70
C LEU A 52 14.61 24.60 0.49
N HIS A 53 14.15 25.84 0.35
CA HIS A 53 14.56 26.72 -0.74
C HIS A 53 16.03 27.12 -0.64
N GLU A 54 16.51 27.45 0.57
CA GLU A 54 17.90 27.84 0.82
C GLU A 54 18.86 26.63 0.74
N GLY A 55 18.44 25.47 1.23
CA GLY A 55 19.24 24.24 1.24
C GLY A 55 19.42 23.61 -0.14
N VAL A 56 18.43 23.72 -1.04
CA VAL A 56 18.56 23.29 -2.45
C VAL A 56 19.52 24.19 -3.24
N ALA A 57 19.69 25.46 -2.81
CA ALA A 57 20.64 26.38 -3.42
C ALA A 57 22.10 26.18 -2.96
N ARG A 58 22.35 25.45 -1.86
CA ARG A 58 23.71 25.08 -1.44
C ARG A 58 24.09 23.73 -2.02
N GLN A 59 24.79 23.74 -3.15
CA GLN A 59 25.77 22.67 -3.37
C GLN A 59 26.82 22.78 -2.24
N PRO A 60 27.16 21.69 -1.53
CA PRO A 60 28.34 21.70 -0.70
C PRO A 60 29.53 21.71 -1.65
N GLU A 61 30.07 22.89 -1.93
CA GLU A 61 31.47 23.00 -2.30
C GLU A 61 32.23 22.30 -1.16
N HIS A 62 32.70 21.08 -1.41
CA HIS A 62 33.48 20.34 -0.43
C HIS A 62 34.62 21.25 0.04
N PRO A 63 34.86 21.40 1.36
CA PRO A 63 35.99 22.17 1.81
C PRO A 63 37.27 21.45 1.36
N VAL A 64 38.03 22.08 0.46
CA VAL A 64 39.40 21.66 0.19
C VAL A 64 40.23 21.94 1.44
N PRO A 65 41.01 20.98 1.97
CA PRO A 65 41.41 21.06 3.37
C PRO A 65 42.60 21.98 3.68
N TRP A 66 43.19 22.71 2.71
CA TRP A 66 44.40 23.52 2.98
C TRP A 66 44.84 24.55 1.91
N ALA A 67 43.97 25.22 1.14
CA ALA A 67 44.46 26.30 0.25
C ALA A 67 44.73 27.62 1.00
#